data_AF-A0A352M2V2-F1
#
_entry.id   AF-A0A352M2V2-F1
#
_cell.length_a   1.000
_cell.length_b   1.000
_cell.length_c   1.000
_cell.angle_alpha   90.00
_cell.angle_beta   90.00
_cell.angle_gamma   90.00
#
_symmetry.space_group_name_H-M   'P 1'
#
loop_
_entity.id
_entity.type
_entity.pdbx_description
1 polymer ?
#
loop_
_entity_poly.entity_id
_entity_poly.type
_entity_poly.pdbx_seq_one_letter_code
_entity_poly.pdbx_strand_id
1 'polypeptide(L)'
;MSNSNLIIVSGHLGSGKTEFCLNYVTQLKKRAPESVVALCDLDFINPYFRSRRHKEYLNGMGIEVVTPEDREISMADMPSISGRIKSMVLDRGASVVLEVGGDGGAIVLGHLSEFIYQRGFSHYMVLNLNRPDTNSYDKAAEMVRLIEKSSKTAVSDIILNNHLMGETTAETVREGYLLASEMPFTATPLKYICAAGDMMDKLKDIKLKENEEWFELKRVLRYAHEV
;
A
#
# COMPACT_ATOMS: atom_id res chain seq x y z
N MET A 1 -8.57 5.80 -17.17
CA MET A 1 -7.20 5.70 -16.60
C MET A 1 -6.63 4.36 -17.01
N SER A 2 -5.39 4.30 -17.50
CA SER A 2 -4.72 3.02 -17.78
C SER A 2 -4.56 2.27 -16.47
N ASN A 3 -5.16 1.10 -16.36
CA ASN A 3 -5.03 0.27 -15.16
C ASN A 3 -3.61 -0.33 -15.17
N SER A 4 -2.67 0.35 -14.54
CA SER A 4 -1.29 -0.10 -14.43
C SER A 4 -1.24 -1.37 -13.60
N ASN A 5 -0.54 -2.40 -14.09
CA ASN A 5 -0.33 -3.64 -13.34
C ASN A 5 0.91 -3.59 -12.44
N LEU A 6 1.59 -2.44 -12.36
CA LEU A 6 2.58 -2.13 -11.35
C LEU A 6 1.99 -1.10 -10.40
N ILE A 7 1.82 -1.48 -9.14
CA ILE A 7 1.26 -0.65 -8.08
C ILE A 7 2.34 -0.42 -7.04
N ILE A 8 2.62 0.83 -6.72
CA ILE A 8 3.48 1.23 -5.62
C ILE A 8 2.56 1.63 -4.47
N VAL A 9 2.78 1.10 -3.27
CA VAL A 9 2.02 1.46 -2.07
C VAL A 9 2.98 2.05 -1.05
N SER A 10 2.71 3.28 -0.63
CA SER A 10 3.54 4.03 0.33
C SER A 10 2.68 4.68 1.41
N GLY A 11 3.29 5.33 2.40
CA GLY A 11 2.57 5.91 3.53
C GLY A 11 3.32 5.81 4.86
N HIS A 12 2.83 6.54 5.87
CA HIS A 12 3.46 6.60 7.18
C HIS A 12 3.50 5.25 7.91
N LEU A 13 4.39 5.10 8.89
CA LEU A 13 4.37 3.96 9.80
C LEU A 13 3.01 3.89 10.50
N GLY A 14 2.39 2.71 10.51
CA GLY A 14 1.09 2.53 11.14
C GLY A 14 -0.10 3.17 10.43
N SER A 15 0.02 3.56 9.15
CA SER A 15 -1.14 3.91 8.30
C SER A 15 -1.91 2.69 7.77
N GLY A 16 -1.38 1.48 7.99
CA GLY A 16 -1.99 0.21 7.57
C GLY A 16 -1.67 -0.21 6.13
N LYS A 17 -0.57 0.29 5.55
CA LYS A 17 -0.05 -0.11 4.23
C LYS A 17 -0.03 -1.63 4.03
N THR A 18 0.57 -2.35 4.97
CA THR A 18 0.77 -3.81 4.91
C THR A 18 -0.56 -4.55 4.78
N GLU A 19 -1.55 -4.19 5.60
CA GLU A 19 -2.89 -4.79 5.54
C GLU A 19 -3.60 -4.45 4.22
N PHE A 20 -3.45 -3.22 3.73
CA PHE A 20 -3.96 -2.83 2.43
C PHE A 20 -3.31 -3.64 1.30
N CYS A 21 -1.98 -3.74 1.26
CA CYS A 21 -1.24 -4.54 0.28
C CYS A 21 -1.71 -5.98 0.24
N LEU A 22 -1.86 -6.62 1.41
CA LEU A 22 -2.35 -7.99 1.57
C LEU A 22 -3.74 -8.20 0.95
N ASN A 23 -4.67 -7.32 1.30
CA ASN A 23 -6.02 -7.37 0.77
C ASN A 23 -6.02 -7.10 -0.74
N TYR A 24 -5.19 -6.15 -1.21
CA TYR A 24 -5.13 -5.76 -2.61
C TYR A 24 -4.60 -6.89 -3.50
N VAL A 25 -3.47 -7.51 -3.16
CA VAL A 25 -2.95 -8.67 -3.94
C VAL A 25 -3.89 -9.86 -3.89
N THR A 26 -4.56 -10.07 -2.77
CA THR A 26 -5.59 -11.11 -2.63
C THR A 26 -6.78 -10.85 -3.57
N GLN A 27 -7.25 -9.61 -3.65
CA GLN A 27 -8.32 -9.23 -4.57
C GLN A 27 -7.89 -9.34 -6.03
N LEU A 28 -6.67 -8.92 -6.38
CA LEU A 28 -6.11 -9.11 -7.73
C LEU A 28 -6.09 -10.59 -8.11
N LYS A 29 -5.57 -11.46 -7.24
CA LYS A 29 -5.50 -12.90 -7.50
C LYS A 29 -6.87 -13.53 -7.64
N LYS A 30 -7.85 -13.13 -6.82
CA LYS A 30 -9.24 -13.62 -6.93
C LYS A 30 -9.92 -13.18 -8.22
N ARG A 31 -9.66 -11.96 -8.69
CA ARG A 31 -10.23 -11.42 -9.94
C ARG A 31 -9.61 -12.05 -11.19
N ALA A 32 -8.34 -12.43 -11.11
CA ALA A 32 -7.62 -13.08 -12.21
C ALA A 32 -6.79 -14.27 -11.69
N PRO A 33 -7.42 -15.44 -11.45
CA PRO A 33 -6.76 -16.61 -10.85
C PRO A 33 -5.54 -17.11 -11.62
N GLU A 34 -5.55 -17.00 -12.94
CA GLU A 34 -4.45 -17.41 -13.82
C GLU A 34 -3.32 -16.38 -13.93
N SER A 35 -3.54 -15.15 -13.43
CA SER A 35 -2.51 -14.11 -13.49
C SER A 35 -1.41 -14.35 -12.46
N VAL A 36 -0.19 -14.01 -12.84
CA VAL A 36 0.93 -13.90 -11.92
C VAL A 36 0.70 -12.65 -11.06
N VAL A 37 0.64 -12.82 -9.74
CA VAL A 37 0.50 -11.73 -8.78
C VAL A 37 1.68 -11.81 -7.83
N ALA A 38 2.40 -10.70 -7.65
CA ALA A 38 3.53 -10.61 -6.75
C ALA A 38 3.37 -9.44 -5.76
N LEU A 39 3.74 -9.67 -4.51
CA LEU A 39 3.95 -8.65 -3.49
C LEU A 39 5.45 -8.56 -3.20
N CYS A 40 6.03 -7.39 -3.43
CA CYS A 40 7.41 -7.08 -3.06
C CYS A 40 7.41 -6.18 -1.83
N ASP A 41 7.89 -6.70 -0.71
CA ASP A 41 8.06 -5.95 0.53
C ASP A 41 9.40 -5.20 0.51
N LEU A 42 9.36 -3.87 0.43
CA LEU A 42 10.53 -3.00 0.51
C LEU A 42 10.61 -2.27 1.87
N ASP A 43 9.79 -2.67 2.85
CA ASP A 43 9.85 -2.11 4.20
C ASP A 43 10.97 -2.79 5.00
N PHE A 44 12.11 -2.11 5.09
CA PHE A 44 13.25 -2.59 5.87
C PHE A 44 13.05 -2.43 7.39
N ILE A 45 12.08 -1.62 7.82
CA ILE A 45 11.83 -1.29 9.22
C ILE A 45 10.86 -2.30 9.84
N ASN A 46 9.83 -2.73 9.11
CA ASN A 46 8.83 -3.67 9.60
C ASN A 46 9.06 -5.09 9.05
N PRO A 47 9.67 -6.02 9.82
CA PRO A 47 9.99 -7.37 9.34
C PRO A 47 8.75 -8.29 9.21
N TYR A 48 7.54 -7.73 9.05
CA TYR A 48 6.29 -8.48 9.17
C TYR A 48 6.21 -9.68 8.22
N PHE A 49 6.56 -9.48 6.94
CA PHE A 49 6.54 -10.55 5.93
C PHE A 49 7.71 -11.52 6.02
N ARG A 50 8.70 -11.26 6.88
CA ARG A 50 9.79 -12.21 7.17
C ARG A 50 9.26 -13.44 7.92
N SER A 51 8.09 -13.33 8.55
CA SER A 51 7.43 -14.50 9.13
C SER A 51 7.02 -15.48 8.03
N ARG A 52 7.61 -16.69 8.09
CA ARG A 52 7.29 -17.82 7.20
C ARG A 52 5.79 -18.03 7.02
N ARG A 53 5.00 -17.85 8.09
CA ARG A 53 3.55 -18.04 8.09
C ARG A 53 2.82 -17.15 7.07
N HIS A 54 3.20 -15.86 6.97
CA HIS A 54 2.54 -14.95 6.04
C HIS A 54 2.95 -15.22 4.59
N LYS A 55 4.22 -15.57 4.39
CA LYS A 55 4.73 -15.99 3.08
C LYS A 55 4.07 -17.27 2.59
N GLU A 56 3.96 -18.29 3.44
CA GLU A 56 3.28 -19.55 3.13
C GLU A 56 1.79 -19.35 2.83
N TYR A 57 1.10 -18.51 3.61
CA TYR A 57 -0.30 -18.18 3.38
C TYR A 57 -0.54 -17.60 1.98
N LEU A 58 0.25 -16.59 1.58
CA LEU A 58 0.13 -15.95 0.27
C LEU A 58 0.57 -16.87 -0.87
N ASN A 59 1.67 -17.61 -0.70
CA ASN A 59 2.12 -18.59 -1.68
C ASN A 59 1.08 -19.69 -1.90
N GLY A 60 0.38 -20.13 -0.84
CA GLY A 60 -0.73 -21.08 -0.93
C GLY A 60 -1.92 -20.58 -1.74
N MET A 61 -2.04 -19.25 -1.92
CA MET A 61 -3.01 -18.61 -2.81
C MET A 61 -2.47 -18.37 -4.23
N GLY A 62 -1.24 -18.80 -4.52
CA GLY A 62 -0.55 -18.56 -5.79
C GLY A 62 -0.07 -17.10 -5.95
N ILE A 63 0.15 -16.39 -4.84
CA ILE A 63 0.71 -15.03 -4.83
C ILE A 63 2.18 -15.15 -4.45
N GLU A 64 3.07 -14.66 -5.29
CA GLU A 64 4.51 -14.66 -5.01
C GLU A 64 4.87 -13.54 -4.03
N VAL A 65 5.62 -13.86 -2.99
CA VAL A 65 6.12 -12.86 -2.03
C VAL A 65 7.64 -12.73 -2.15
N VAL A 66 8.09 -11.53 -2.52
CA VAL A 66 9.49 -11.14 -2.59
C VAL A 66 9.80 -10.27 -1.37
N THR A 67 10.67 -10.76 -0.50
CA THR A 67 11.16 -10.01 0.65
C THR A 67 12.70 -9.93 0.58
N PRO A 68 13.31 -8.87 1.14
CA PRO A 68 14.55 -8.98 1.89
C PRO A 68 14.76 -10.38 2.51
N GLU A 69 15.89 -11.03 2.24
CA GLU A 69 16.24 -12.27 2.98
C GLU A 69 16.51 -11.95 4.46
N ASP A 70 16.45 -12.95 5.34
CA ASP A 70 16.63 -12.87 6.81
C ASP A 70 18.00 -12.36 7.29
N ARG A 71 18.82 -11.77 6.42
CA ARG A 71 20.08 -11.12 6.80
C ARG A 71 19.85 -9.62 6.92
N GLU A 72 20.46 -9.01 7.91
CA GLU A 72 20.54 -7.55 8.02
C GLU A 72 21.09 -6.99 6.71
N ILE A 73 20.22 -6.40 5.91
CA ILE A 73 20.58 -5.83 4.61
C ILE A 73 21.30 -4.53 4.88
N SER A 74 22.60 -4.54 4.63
CA SER A 74 23.40 -3.33 4.59
C SER A 74 23.16 -2.61 3.26
N MET A 75 23.54 -1.32 3.16
CA MET A 75 23.51 -0.61 1.87
C MET A 75 24.34 -1.32 0.79
N ALA A 76 25.30 -2.18 1.17
CA ALA A 76 26.09 -3.00 0.24
C ALA A 76 25.30 -4.17 -0.37
N ASP A 77 24.19 -4.60 0.25
CA ASP A 77 23.33 -5.70 -0.22
C ASP A 77 22.19 -5.19 -1.13
N MET A 78 22.01 -3.86 -1.26
CA MET A 78 21.02 -3.24 -2.16
C MET A 78 21.11 -3.71 -3.63
N PRO A 79 22.30 -3.95 -4.23
CA PRO A 79 22.39 -4.41 -5.62
C PRO A 79 21.75 -5.79 -5.87
N SER A 80 21.83 -6.74 -4.94
CA SER A 80 21.28 -8.10 -5.16
C SER A 80 19.75 -8.14 -4.99
N ILE A 81 19.23 -7.44 -3.97
CA ILE A 81 17.79 -7.25 -3.76
C ILE A 81 17.17 -6.46 -4.92
N SER A 82 17.90 -5.48 -5.44
CA SER A 82 17.48 -4.77 -6.66
C SER A 82 17.29 -5.72 -7.85
N GLY A 83 18.02 -6.84 -7.94
CA GLY A 83 17.93 -7.77 -9.08
C GLY A 83 16.57 -8.44 -9.24
N ARG A 84 16.04 -9.03 -8.16
CA ARG A 84 14.73 -9.72 -8.18
C ARG A 84 13.56 -8.73 -8.22
N ILE A 85 13.66 -7.60 -7.51
CA ILE A 85 12.65 -6.55 -7.61
C ILE A 85 12.65 -5.96 -9.02
N LYS A 86 13.83 -5.73 -9.61
CA LYS A 86 13.96 -5.25 -10.99
C LYS A 86 13.36 -6.23 -11.99
N SER A 87 13.59 -7.55 -11.83
CA SER A 87 12.95 -8.53 -12.73
C SER A 87 11.43 -8.46 -12.64
N MET A 88 10.87 -8.32 -11.42
CA MET A 88 9.43 -8.15 -11.23
C MET A 88 8.92 -6.84 -11.84
N VAL A 89 9.65 -5.73 -11.66
CA VAL A 89 9.31 -4.44 -12.27
C VAL A 89 9.35 -4.52 -13.79
N LEU A 90 10.27 -5.28 -14.39
CA LEU A 90 10.36 -5.44 -15.85
C LEU A 90 9.30 -6.38 -16.43
N ASP A 91 8.74 -7.30 -15.64
CA ASP A 91 7.72 -8.24 -16.07
C ASP A 91 6.36 -7.56 -16.25
N ARG A 92 6.01 -7.23 -17.50
CA ARG A 92 4.73 -6.62 -17.87
C ARG A 92 3.55 -7.59 -17.85
N GLY A 93 3.77 -8.90 -17.75
CA GLY A 93 2.71 -9.90 -17.67
C GLY A 93 2.19 -10.11 -16.25
N ALA A 94 3.02 -9.84 -15.25
CA ALA A 94 2.65 -9.96 -13.84
C ALA A 94 1.92 -8.71 -13.32
N SER A 95 1.02 -8.90 -12.35
CA SER A 95 0.53 -7.83 -11.48
C SER A 95 1.43 -7.73 -10.25
N VAL A 96 2.11 -6.60 -10.08
CA VAL A 96 3.13 -6.42 -9.04
C VAL A 96 2.71 -5.29 -8.10
N VAL A 97 2.75 -5.56 -6.81
CA VAL A 97 2.59 -4.56 -5.75
C VAL A 97 3.93 -4.38 -5.04
N LEU A 98 4.46 -3.16 -5.05
CA LEU A 98 5.65 -2.77 -4.29
C LEU A 98 5.20 -2.05 -3.01
N GLU A 99 5.36 -2.68 -1.86
CA GLU A 99 5.13 -2.03 -0.56
C GLU A 99 6.38 -1.26 -0.13
N VAL A 100 6.22 0.03 0.12
CA VAL A 100 7.31 0.96 0.43
C VAL A 100 7.19 1.42 1.87
N GLY A 101 8.17 1.01 2.68
CA GLY A 101 8.28 1.43 4.08
C GLY A 101 9.33 2.52 4.30
N GLY A 102 8.91 3.61 4.96
CA GLY A 102 9.80 4.69 5.43
C GLY A 102 10.68 5.30 4.32
N ASP A 103 11.73 6.00 4.75
CA ASP A 103 12.67 6.66 3.83
C ASP A 103 13.55 5.64 3.06
N GLY A 104 13.92 4.54 3.71
CA GLY A 104 14.79 3.50 3.13
C GLY A 104 14.16 2.77 1.94
N GLY A 105 12.89 2.38 2.04
CA GLY A 105 12.16 1.75 0.94
C GLY A 105 11.96 2.69 -0.25
N ALA A 106 11.72 3.98 0.03
CA ALA A 106 11.56 4.99 -1.01
C ALA A 106 12.85 5.17 -1.82
N ILE A 107 14.03 5.17 -1.17
CA ILE A 107 15.33 5.28 -1.87
C ILE A 107 15.53 4.13 -2.87
N VAL A 108 15.15 2.89 -2.53
CA VAL A 108 15.22 1.73 -3.45
C VAL A 108 14.43 1.99 -4.73
N LEU A 109 13.23 2.56 -4.62
CA LEU A 109 12.45 2.94 -5.80
C LEU A 109 13.15 4.01 -6.64
N GLY A 110 13.84 4.96 -6.01
CA GLY A 110 14.62 5.98 -6.72
C GLY A 110 15.65 5.38 -7.69
N HIS A 111 16.23 4.22 -7.36
CA HIS A 111 17.17 3.49 -8.24
C HIS A 111 16.49 2.71 -9.36
N LEU A 112 15.21 2.36 -9.21
CA LEU A 112 14.41 1.63 -10.18
C LEU A 112 13.47 2.53 -11.01
N SER A 113 13.43 3.83 -10.68
CA SER A 113 12.48 4.81 -11.23
C SER A 113 12.39 4.77 -12.75
N GLU A 114 13.51 4.70 -13.47
CA GLU A 114 13.50 4.60 -14.93
C GLU A 114 12.70 3.39 -15.44
N PHE A 115 12.91 2.20 -14.87
CA PHE A 115 12.18 0.98 -15.25
C PHE A 115 10.70 1.07 -14.87
N ILE A 116 10.41 1.68 -13.72
CA ILE A 116 9.05 1.93 -13.23
C ILE A 116 8.29 2.83 -14.22
N TYR A 117 8.89 3.95 -14.64
CA TYR A 117 8.28 4.85 -15.64
C TYR A 117 8.11 4.17 -17.00
N GLN A 118 9.11 3.41 -17.47
CA GLN A 118 9.03 2.70 -18.74
C GLN A 118 7.89 1.68 -18.78
N ARG A 119 7.59 1.02 -17.65
CA ARG A 119 6.45 0.09 -17.53
C ARG A 119 5.12 0.81 -17.42
N GLY A 120 5.09 1.96 -16.75
CA GLY A 120 3.87 2.60 -16.28
C GLY A 120 3.42 2.01 -14.95
N PHE A 121 2.95 2.87 -14.05
CA PHE A 121 2.62 2.49 -12.67
C PHE A 121 1.43 3.29 -12.15
N SER A 122 0.87 2.85 -11.03
CA SER A 122 0.08 3.71 -10.14
C SER A 122 0.77 3.74 -8.79
N HIS A 123 0.79 4.90 -8.14
CA HIS A 123 1.43 5.06 -6.84
C HIS A 123 0.40 5.54 -5.83
N TYR A 124 0.05 4.62 -4.95
CA TYR A 124 -0.93 4.77 -3.91
C TYR A 124 -0.26 5.25 -2.62
N MET A 125 -0.81 6.31 -2.03
CA MET A 125 -0.40 6.82 -0.73
C MET A 125 -1.47 6.46 0.31
N VAL A 126 -1.13 5.57 1.25
CA VAL A 126 -2.01 5.16 2.33
C VAL A 126 -1.91 6.16 3.48
N LEU A 127 -3.01 6.88 3.70
CA LEU A 127 -3.15 7.89 4.74
C LEU A 127 -4.06 7.40 5.87
N ASN A 128 -3.67 7.72 7.11
CA ASN A 128 -4.49 7.58 8.29
C ASN A 128 -4.51 8.93 9.03
N LEU A 129 -5.62 9.65 8.97
CA LEU A 129 -5.73 10.99 9.53
C LEU A 129 -5.75 11.00 11.07
N ASN A 130 -5.91 9.83 11.71
CA ASN A 130 -5.77 9.70 13.16
C ASN A 130 -4.30 9.75 13.64
N ARG A 131 -3.32 9.84 12.72
CA ARG A 131 -1.90 9.96 13.07
C ARG A 131 -1.48 11.42 13.23
N PRO A 132 -0.67 11.79 14.25
CA PRO A 132 -0.21 13.16 14.45
C PRO A 132 0.50 13.78 13.23
N ASP A 133 1.19 12.96 12.43
CA ASP A 133 1.97 13.40 11.27
C ASP A 133 1.15 13.51 9.97
N THR A 134 -0.14 13.16 10.00
CA THR A 134 -1.04 13.25 8.83
C THR A 134 -2.44 13.75 9.19
N ASN A 135 -2.62 14.36 10.36
CA ASN A 135 -3.93 14.82 10.85
C ASN A 135 -4.43 16.15 10.26
N SER A 136 -3.73 16.69 9.26
CA SER A 136 -4.15 17.88 8.51
C SER A 136 -3.70 17.77 7.05
N TYR A 137 -4.33 18.58 6.19
CA TYR A 137 -3.94 18.65 4.78
C TYR A 137 -2.45 18.98 4.60
N ASP A 138 -1.95 20.02 5.28
CA ASP A 138 -0.57 20.47 5.10
C ASP A 138 0.44 19.37 5.40
N LYS A 139 0.21 18.63 6.50
CA LYS A 139 1.07 17.51 6.92
C LYS A 139 0.96 16.33 5.96
N ALA A 140 -0.26 15.96 5.55
CA ALA A 140 -0.45 14.89 4.58
C ALA A 140 0.19 15.22 3.22
N ALA A 141 0.04 16.45 2.76
CA ALA A 141 0.65 16.95 1.53
C ALA A 141 2.18 17.04 1.63
N GLU A 142 2.72 17.41 2.80
CA GLU A 142 4.16 17.36 3.06
C GLU A 142 4.70 15.93 2.97
N MET A 143 3.98 14.97 3.54
CA MET A 143 4.36 13.58 3.47
C MET A 143 4.34 13.03 2.04
N VAL A 144 3.33 13.39 1.25
CA VAL A 144 3.29 13.07 -0.19
C VAL A 144 4.54 13.62 -0.88
N ARG A 145 4.86 14.90 -0.71
CA ARG A 145 6.06 15.53 -1.31
C ARG A 145 7.35 14.84 -0.90
N LEU A 146 7.49 14.45 0.36
CA LEU A 146 8.67 13.75 0.86
C LEU A 146 8.81 12.37 0.20
N ILE A 147 7.72 11.62 0.12
CA ILE A 147 7.70 10.31 -0.54
C ILE A 147 8.06 10.45 -2.02
N GLU A 148 7.42 11.35 -2.75
CA GLU A 148 7.70 11.57 -4.18
C GLU A 148 9.16 11.95 -4.43
N LYS A 149 9.73 12.81 -3.57
CA LYS A 149 11.13 13.21 -3.64
C LYS A 149 12.07 12.02 -3.45
N SER A 150 11.81 11.18 -2.46
CA SER A 150 12.65 10.03 -2.12
C SER A 150 12.50 8.87 -3.13
N SER A 151 11.28 8.58 -3.58
CA SER A 151 10.98 7.50 -4.53
C SER A 151 11.21 7.87 -5.99
N LYS A 152 11.25 9.17 -6.30
CA LYS A 152 11.25 9.72 -7.67
C LYS A 152 10.02 9.31 -8.49
N THR A 153 8.92 8.94 -7.83
CA THR A 153 7.65 8.55 -8.45
C THR A 153 6.56 9.50 -8.00
N ALA A 154 5.66 9.90 -8.91
CA ALA A 154 4.52 10.75 -8.56
C ALA A 154 3.39 9.92 -7.95
N VAL A 155 2.84 10.36 -6.82
CA VAL A 155 1.66 9.75 -6.21
C VAL A 155 0.48 10.00 -7.14
N SER A 156 -0.26 8.95 -7.49
CA SER A 156 -1.44 9.04 -8.36
C SER A 156 -2.73 9.09 -7.57
N ASP A 157 -2.79 8.41 -6.42
CA ASP A 157 -4.02 8.21 -5.67
C ASP A 157 -3.79 8.15 -4.16
N ILE A 158 -4.76 8.66 -3.41
CA ILE A 158 -4.83 8.54 -1.95
C ILE A 158 -5.72 7.35 -1.58
N ILE A 159 -5.21 6.53 -0.67
CA ILE A 159 -5.94 5.44 -0.02
C ILE A 159 -6.19 5.86 1.41
N LEU A 160 -7.44 6.10 1.77
CA LEU A 160 -7.81 6.50 3.12
C LEU A 160 -8.06 5.26 3.97
N ASN A 161 -7.20 5.03 4.96
CA ASN A 161 -7.33 3.97 5.95
C ASN A 161 -7.36 4.56 7.36
N ASN A 162 -8.47 5.23 7.68
CA ASN A 162 -8.63 5.95 8.95
C ASN A 162 -8.99 5.01 10.10
N HIS A 163 -8.04 4.16 10.50
CA HIS A 163 -8.25 3.16 11.55
C HIS A 163 -7.71 3.59 12.92
N LEU A 164 -8.28 3.03 13.98
CA LEU A 164 -7.78 3.02 15.36
C LEU A 164 -7.48 1.59 15.82
N MET A 165 -7.07 0.74 14.87
CA MET A 165 -6.85 -0.70 15.10
C MET A 165 -8.11 -1.34 15.69
N GLY A 166 -8.01 -2.05 16.82
CA GLY A 166 -9.13 -2.71 17.52
C GLY A 166 -10.32 -1.80 17.80
N GLU A 167 -10.09 -0.49 17.92
CA GLU A 167 -11.11 0.51 18.28
C GLU A 167 -11.73 1.19 17.07
N THR A 168 -11.41 0.75 15.84
CA THR A 168 -12.00 1.34 14.63
C THR A 168 -13.50 1.12 14.62
N THR A 169 -14.27 2.19 14.42
CA THR A 169 -15.72 2.13 14.26
C THR A 169 -16.14 2.66 12.89
N ALA A 170 -17.39 2.44 12.49
CA ALA A 170 -17.95 3.08 11.29
C ALA A 170 -17.87 4.61 11.37
N GLU A 171 -18.05 5.19 12.56
CA GLU A 171 -17.94 6.64 12.76
C GLU A 171 -16.51 7.12 12.54
N THR A 172 -15.50 6.40 13.05
CA THR A 172 -14.08 6.70 12.80
C THR A 172 -13.76 6.76 11.30
N VAL A 173 -14.33 5.85 10.50
CA VAL A 173 -14.17 5.83 9.05
C VAL A 173 -14.92 7.00 8.40
N ARG A 174 -16.15 7.29 8.83
CA ARG A 174 -16.96 8.43 8.35
C ARG A 174 -16.23 9.75 8.57
N GLU A 175 -15.80 10.03 9.80
CA GLU A 175 -15.07 11.26 10.16
C GLU A 175 -13.82 11.42 9.32
N GLY A 176 -13.05 10.34 9.14
CA GLY A 176 -11.88 10.33 8.27
C GLY A 176 -12.23 10.69 6.83
N TYR A 177 -13.29 10.09 6.28
CA TYR A 177 -13.72 10.36 4.90
C TYR A 177 -14.17 11.80 4.72
N LEU A 178 -15.01 12.32 5.63
CA LEU A 178 -15.49 13.70 5.59
C LEU A 178 -14.34 14.71 5.71
N LEU A 179 -13.33 14.44 6.53
CA LEU A 179 -12.14 15.28 6.61
C LEU A 179 -11.33 15.24 5.30
N ALA A 180 -11.10 14.03 4.77
CA ALA A 180 -10.30 13.86 3.56
C ALA A 180 -10.99 14.41 2.30
N SER A 181 -12.33 14.35 2.23
CA SER A 181 -13.10 14.78 1.07
C SER A 181 -13.09 16.31 0.87
N GLU A 182 -12.84 17.05 1.95
CA GLU A 182 -12.66 18.50 1.99
C GLU A 182 -11.20 18.93 1.77
N MET A 183 -10.24 18.00 1.80
CA MET A 183 -8.83 18.31 1.56
C MET A 183 -8.58 18.61 0.07
N PRO A 184 -7.84 19.67 -0.27
CA PRO A 184 -7.58 20.06 -1.66
C PRO A 184 -6.47 19.20 -2.30
N PHE A 185 -6.70 17.90 -2.39
CA PHE A 185 -5.88 16.97 -3.18
C PHE A 185 -6.27 17.02 -4.66
N THR A 186 -5.92 18.12 -5.34
CA THR A 186 -6.31 18.33 -6.74
C THR A 186 -5.60 17.42 -7.73
N ALA A 187 -4.36 17.02 -7.43
CA ALA A 187 -3.54 16.15 -8.29
C ALA A 187 -3.57 14.66 -7.88
N THR A 188 -4.05 14.36 -6.67
CA THR A 188 -3.98 13.03 -6.05
C THR A 188 -5.34 12.67 -5.45
N PRO A 189 -6.35 12.33 -6.26
CA PRO A 189 -7.68 12.07 -5.75
C PRO A 189 -7.72 10.92 -4.74
N LEU A 190 -8.74 10.93 -3.87
CA LEU A 190 -9.11 9.73 -3.12
C LEU A 190 -9.56 8.65 -4.10
N LYS A 191 -9.03 7.44 -3.95
CA LYS A 191 -9.40 6.28 -4.75
C LYS A 191 -10.10 5.22 -3.93
N TYR A 192 -9.53 4.88 -2.78
CA TYR A 192 -10.11 3.88 -1.89
C TYR A 192 -10.36 4.44 -0.50
N ILE A 193 -11.52 4.10 0.06
CA ILE A 193 -11.88 4.31 1.45
C ILE A 193 -11.93 2.93 2.11
N CYS A 194 -10.99 2.67 3.01
CA CYS A 194 -10.82 1.37 3.62
C CYS A 194 -11.70 1.23 4.86
N ALA A 195 -12.42 0.10 4.94
CA ALA A 195 -13.23 -0.25 6.09
C ALA A 195 -13.44 -1.78 6.16
N ALA A 196 -13.77 -2.30 7.34
CA ALA A 196 -14.25 -3.68 7.46
C ALA A 196 -15.66 -3.80 6.86
N GLY A 197 -16.02 -4.98 6.37
CA GLY A 197 -17.29 -5.19 5.65
C GLY A 197 -18.54 -4.83 6.47
N ASP A 198 -18.54 -5.14 7.77
CA ASP A 198 -19.63 -4.80 8.70
C ASP A 198 -19.74 -3.29 8.96
N MET A 199 -18.65 -2.54 8.84
CA MET A 199 -18.64 -1.08 8.92
C MET A 199 -19.16 -0.47 7.62
N MET A 200 -18.76 -1.01 6.47
CA MET A 200 -19.24 -0.55 5.16
C MET A 200 -20.77 -0.62 5.07
N ASP A 201 -21.39 -1.65 5.64
CA ASP A 201 -22.85 -1.78 5.71
C ASP A 201 -23.53 -0.60 6.43
N LYS A 202 -22.85 -0.01 7.43
CA LYS A 202 -23.33 1.14 8.21
C LYS A 202 -22.99 2.49 7.56
N LEU A 203 -22.23 2.48 6.47
CA LEU A 203 -21.75 3.67 5.76
C LEU A 203 -22.37 3.83 4.36
N LYS A 204 -23.40 3.04 4.05
CA LYS A 204 -24.13 3.06 2.77
C LYS A 204 -24.81 4.40 2.45
N ASP A 205 -25.02 5.24 3.47
CA ASP A 205 -25.56 6.59 3.31
C ASP A 205 -24.52 7.59 2.76
N ILE A 206 -23.22 7.28 2.88
CA ILE A 206 -22.15 8.10 2.30
C ILE A 206 -22.12 7.88 0.79
N LYS A 207 -22.34 8.97 0.04
CA LYS A 207 -22.18 9.00 -1.41
C LYS A 207 -20.76 9.38 -1.76
N LEU A 208 -19.98 8.39 -2.20
CA LEU A 208 -18.63 8.59 -2.71
C LEU A 208 -18.64 9.38 -4.03
N LYS A 209 -17.56 10.10 -4.32
CA LYS A 209 -17.35 10.76 -5.62
C LYS A 209 -17.11 9.70 -6.71
N GLU A 210 -17.26 10.06 -7.98
CA GLU A 210 -17.21 9.12 -9.12
C GLU A 210 -15.92 8.28 -9.20
N ASN A 211 -14.80 8.84 -8.74
CA ASN A 211 -13.48 8.21 -8.74
C ASN A 211 -13.11 7.50 -7.43
N GLU A 212 -14.05 7.39 -6.49
CA GLU A 212 -13.85 6.84 -5.15
C GLU A 212 -14.60 5.51 -5.00
N GLU A 213 -13.96 4.54 -4.36
CA GLU A 213 -14.52 3.22 -4.12
C GLU A 213 -14.31 2.80 -2.66
N TRP A 214 -15.29 2.09 -2.10
CA TRP A 214 -15.07 1.40 -0.84
C TRP A 214 -14.13 0.20 -1.05
N PHE A 215 -13.16 0.06 -0.16
CA PHE A 215 -12.22 -1.06 -0.16
C PHE A 215 -12.38 -1.88 1.13
N GLU A 216 -12.91 -3.09 1.01
CA GLU A 216 -13.07 -3.99 2.14
C GLU A 216 -11.70 -4.45 2.65
N LEU A 217 -11.36 -4.10 3.89
CA LEU A 217 -10.21 -4.62 4.62
C LEU A 217 -10.64 -5.79 5.50
N LYS A 218 -10.10 -6.97 5.21
CA LYS A 218 -10.14 -8.13 6.10
C LYS A 218 -8.85 -8.12 6.89
N ARG A 219 -8.92 -8.26 8.22
CA ARG A 219 -7.70 -8.42 9.02
C ARG A 219 -7.06 -9.76 8.69
N VAL A 220 -6.01 -9.71 7.89
CA VAL A 220 -5.14 -10.85 7.58
C VAL A 220 -3.98 -10.88 8.56
N LEU A 221 -3.55 -9.71 9.04
CA LEU A 221 -2.52 -9.61 10.06
C LEU A 221 -3.08 -10.12 11.40
N ARG A 222 -2.60 -11.27 11.88
CA ARG A 222 -2.78 -11.67 13.28
C ARG A 222 -1.55 -11.22 14.05
N TYR A 223 -1.74 -10.45 15.12
CA TYR A 223 -0.61 -10.04 15.95
C TYR A 223 -0.04 -11.27 16.67
N ALA A 224 1.27 -11.31 16.91
CA ALA A 224 1.94 -12.45 17.56
C ALA A 224 1.37 -12.79 18.97
N HIS A 225 0.58 -11.89 19.55
CA HIS A 225 -0.09 -12.05 20.84
C HIS A 225 -1.52 -12.59 20.75
N GLU A 226 -2.06 -12.77 19.54
CA GLU A 226 -3.40 -13.34 19.32
C GLU A 226 -3.24 -14.84 19.02
N VAL A 227 -3.13 -15.62 20.12
CA VAL A 227 -3.22 -17.09 20.13
C VAL A 227 -4.67 -17.50 20.41
#